data_AF-A0A415X905-F1
#
_entry.id   AF-A0A415X905-F1
#
_cell.length_a   1.000
_cell.length_b   1.000
_cell.length_c   1.000
_cell.angle_alpha   90.00
_cell.angle_beta   90.00
_cell.angle_gamma   90.00
#
_symmetry.space_group_name_H-M   'P 1'
#
loop_
_entity.id
_entity.type
_entity.pdbx_description
1 polymer ?
#
loop_
_entity_poly.entity_id
_entity_poly.type
_entity_poly.pdbx_seq_one_letter_code
_entity_poly.pdbx_strand_id
1 'polypeptide(L)' 'MNKRTAGVMFCLIAGGLFAIRYIVAALFMSGVSSWNAMIFAAGLEYQGNGLLIFSIISLVVGIVYLVRAEIEDKRK' A
#
# COMPACT_ATOMS: atom_id res chain seq x y z
N MET A 1 -16.27 0.32 17.14
CA MET A 1 -14.87 -0.03 16.80
C MET A 1 -13.97 1.05 17.36
N ASN A 2 -12.90 0.68 18.08
CA ASN A 2 -11.96 1.67 18.62
C ASN A 2 -11.27 2.40 17.45
N LYS A 3 -11.10 3.73 17.56
CA LYS A 3 -10.45 4.56 16.52
C LYS A 3 -9.04 4.04 16.18
N ARG A 4 -8.38 3.40 17.15
CA ARG A 4 -7.12 2.64 16.98
C ARG A 4 -7.25 1.49 15.97
N THR A 5 -8.30 0.67 16.06
CA THR A 5 -8.53 -0.46 15.15
C THR A 5 -8.75 0.01 13.72
N ALA A 6 -9.46 1.13 13.53
CA ALA A 6 -9.65 1.71 12.20
C ALA A 6 -8.32 2.18 11.58
N GLY A 7 -7.48 2.90 12.35
CA GLY A 7 -6.17 3.35 11.88
C GLY A 7 -5.23 2.20 11.50
N VAL A 8 -5.17 1.13 12.31
CA VAL A 8 -4.37 -0.08 12.00
C VAL A 8 -4.88 -0.78 10.75
N MET A 9 -6.20 -0.87 10.56
CA MET A 9 -6.78 -1.48 9.36
C MET A 9 -6.41 -0.71 8.09
N PHE A 10 -6.43 0.62 8.14
CA PHE A 10 -6.00 1.47 7.02
C PHE A 10 -4.49 1.31 6.72
N CYS A 11 -3.63 1.19 7.73
CA CYS A 11 -2.21 0.89 7.51
C CYS A 11 -2.00 -0.50 6.89
N LEU A 12 -2.75 -1.52 7.32
CA LEU A 12 -2.72 -2.86 6.71
C LEU A 12 -3.16 -2.82 5.25
N ILE A 13 -4.22 -2.08 4.94
CA ILE A 13 -4.70 -1.88 3.56
C ILE A 13 -3.61 -1.19 2.73
N ALA A 14 -2.98 -0.13 3.24
CA ALA A 14 -1.90 0.57 2.55
C ALA A 14 -0.72 -0.36 2.19
N GLY A 15 -0.27 -1.17 3.15
CA GLY A 15 0.77 -2.17 2.92
C GLY A 15 0.34 -3.27 1.95
N GLY A 16 -0.92 -3.70 2.02
CA GLY A 16 -1.51 -4.64 1.07
C GLY A 16 -1.53 -4.11 -0.37
N LEU A 17 -1.96 -2.87 -0.58
CA LEU A 17 -1.92 -2.23 -1.91
C LEU A 17 -0.50 -2.12 -2.46
N PHE A 18 0.48 -1.83 -1.59
CA PHE A 18 1.88 -1.81 -1.99
C PHE A 18 2.35 -3.21 -2.39
N ALA A 19 2.09 -4.24 -1.59
CA ALA A 19 2.44 -5.62 -1.92
C ALA A 19 1.79 -6.09 -3.22
N ILE A 20 0.51 -5.77 -3.44
CA ILE A 20 -0.24 -6.11 -4.65
C ILE A 20 0.43 -5.52 -5.90
N ARG A 21 0.98 -4.30 -5.83
CA ARG A 21 1.75 -3.72 -6.95
C ARG A 21 2.89 -4.63 -7.40
N TYR A 22 3.65 -5.18 -6.46
CA TYR A 22 4.78 -6.07 -6.77
C TYR A 22 4.31 -7.47 -7.18
N ILE A 23 3.22 -7.97 -6.58
CA ILE A 23 2.64 -9.27 -6.95
C ILE A 23 2.10 -9.23 -8.38
N VAL A 24 1.40 -8.16 -8.79
CA VAL A 24 0.89 -8.01 -10.16
C VAL A 24 2.04 -7.91 -11.15
N ALA A 25 3.10 -7.16 -10.84
CA ALA A 25 4.29 -7.11 -11.67
C ALA A 25 4.97 -8.49 -11.79
N ALA A 26 5.03 -9.27 -10.71
CA ALA A 26 5.57 -10.63 -10.73
C ALA A 26 4.68 -11.60 -11.54
N LEU A 27 3.36 -11.48 -11.46
CA LEU A 27 2.43 -12.25 -12.28
C LEU A 27 2.57 -11.92 -13.76
N PHE A 28 2.70 -10.64 -14.11
CA PHE A 28 3.02 -10.24 -15.49
C PHE A 28 4.34 -10.87 -15.97
N MET A 29 5.33 -10.93 -15.08
CA MET A 29 6.63 -11.52 -15.36
C MET A 29 6.61 -13.05 -15.50
N SER A 30 5.62 -13.75 -14.92
CA SER A 30 5.47 -15.21 -15.08
C SER A 30 5.13 -15.64 -16.51
N GLY A 31 4.60 -14.73 -17.33
CA GLY A 31 4.27 -14.99 -18.74
C GLY A 31 5.42 -14.74 -19.72
N VAL A 32 6.53 -14.15 -19.27
CA VAL A 32 7.68 -13.82 -20.14
C VAL A 32 8.85 -14.78 -19.93
N SER A 33 9.48 -15.15 -21.04
CA SER A 33 10.54 -16.17 -21.10
C SER A 33 11.85 -15.76 -20.44
N SER A 34 12.01 -14.48 -20.09
CA SER A 34 13.26 -13.93 -19.54
C SER A 34 12.97 -13.07 -18.31
N TRP A 35 13.62 -13.43 -17.20
CA TRP A 35 13.48 -12.73 -15.93
C TRP A 35 14.55 -11.65 -15.81
N ASN A 36 14.28 -10.47 -16.35
CA ASN A 36 15.20 -9.33 -16.30
C ASN A 36 14.58 -8.14 -15.54
N ALA A 37 15.39 -7.48 -14.71
CA ALA A 37 15.02 -6.28 -13.96
C ALA A 37 14.45 -5.16 -14.87
N MET A 38 14.91 -5.08 -16.11
CA MET A 38 14.40 -4.11 -17.09
C MET A 38 12.94 -4.37 -17.47
N ILE A 39 12.54 -5.64 -17.61
CA ILE A 39 11.17 -6.05 -17.94
C ILE A 39 10.26 -5.86 -16.72
N PHE A 40 10.78 -6.11 -15.52
CA PHE A 40 10.06 -5.83 -14.28
C PHE A 40 9.79 -4.33 -14.09
N ALA A 41 10.78 -3.48 -14.36
CA ALA A 41 10.63 -2.03 -14.32
C ALA A 41 9.60 -1.55 -15.35
N ALA A 42 9.66 -2.06 -16.58
CA ALA A 42 8.66 -1.76 -17.61
C ALA A 42 7.25 -2.23 -17.23
N GLY A 43 7.10 -3.38 -16.54
CA GLY A 43 5.82 -3.84 -16.00
C GLY A 43 5.28 -2.94 -14.88
N LEU A 44 6.16 -2.45 -13.99
CA LEU A 44 5.79 -1.45 -12.97
C LEU A 44 5.37 -0.11 -13.58
N GLU A 45 6.02 0.29 -14.67
CA GLU A 45 5.73 1.52 -15.40
C GLU A 45 4.41 1.39 -16.17
N TYR A 46 4.17 0.23 -16.80
CA TYR A 46 2.91 -0.09 -17.49
C TYR A 46 1.70 -0.09 -16.55
N GLN A 47 1.85 -0.60 -15.33
CA GLN A 47 0.80 -0.52 -14.31
C GLN A 47 0.53 0.91 -13.81
N GLY A 48 1.42 1.85 -14.13
CA GLY A 48 1.33 3.25 -13.74
C GLY A 48 1.50 3.49 -12.24
N ASN A 49 1.40 4.74 -11.81
CA ASN A 49 1.57 5.12 -10.39
C ASN A 49 0.27 5.05 -9.57
N GLY A 50 -0.86 4.61 -10.14
CA GLY A 50 -2.16 4.59 -9.45
C GLY A 50 -2.16 3.83 -8.13
N LEU A 51 -1.70 2.58 -8.12
CA LEU A 51 -1.62 1.77 -6.89
C LEU A 51 -0.70 2.37 -5.83
N LEU A 52 0.39 3.02 -6.27
CA LEU A 52 1.35 3.67 -5.38
C LEU A 52 0.70 4.89 -4.71
N ILE A 53 0.02 5.73 -5.50
CA ILE A 53 -0.70 6.91 -5.02
C ILE A 53 -1.78 6.50 -4.02
N PHE A 54 -2.60 5.49 -4.33
CA PHE A 54 -3.62 4.98 -3.41
C PHE A 54 -3.02 4.39 -2.13
N SER A 55 -1.89 3.68 -2.21
CA SER A 55 -1.18 3.16 -1.04
C SER A 55 -0.69 4.30 -0.14
N ILE A 56 -0.09 5.36 -0.70
CA ILE A 56 0.36 6.53 0.07
C ILE A 56 -0.82 7.24 0.72
N ILE A 57 -1.92 7.49 -0.01
CA ILE A 57 -3.11 8.14 0.55
C ILE A 57 -3.67 7.31 1.71
N SER A 58 -3.78 6.00 1.53
CA SER A 58 -4.27 5.08 2.57
C SER A 58 -3.36 5.08 3.80
N LEU A 59 -2.04 5.14 3.61
CA LEU A 59 -1.06 5.24 4.68
C LEU A 59 -1.22 6.55 5.47
N VAL A 60 -1.31 7.68 4.77
CA VAL A 60 -1.48 9.00 5.40
C VAL A 60 -2.78 9.04 6.22
N VAL A 61 -3.89 8.55 5.66
CA VAL A 61 -5.18 8.47 6.36
C VAL A 61 -5.09 7.56 7.58
N GLY A 62 -4.43 6.41 7.45
CA GLY A 62 -4.21 5.47 8.57
C GLY A 62 -3.41 6.08 9.71
N ILE A 63 -2.30 6.77 9.41
CA ILE A 63 -1.48 7.47 10.40
C ILE A 63 -2.28 8.58 11.09
N VAL A 64 -3.01 9.40 10.34
CA VAL A 64 -3.84 10.49 10.90
C VAL A 64 -4.87 9.93 11.88
N TYR A 65 -5.53 8.82 11.54
CA TYR A 65 -6.48 8.16 12.42
C TYR A 65 -5.84 7.62 13.70
N LEU A 66 -4.63 7.06 13.58
CA LEU A 66 -3.88 6.49 14.71
C LEU A 66 -3.41 7.60 15.66
N VAL A 67 -2.85 8.70 15.13
CA VAL A 67 -2.43 9.87 15.91
C VAL A 67 -3.62 10.53 16.62
N ARG A 68 -4.75 10.70 15.92
CA ARG A 68 -6.00 11.22 16.52
C ARG A 68 -6.46 10.34 17.67
N ALA A 69 -6.44 9.02 17.47
CA ALA A 69 -6.84 8.07 18.52
C ALA A 69 -5.91 8.14 19.74
N GLU A 70 -4.60 8.29 19.52
CA GLU A 70 -3.60 8.39 20.60
C GLU A 70 -3.74 9.69 21.41
N ILE A 71 -4.02 10.82 20.75
CA ILE A 71 -4.27 12.10 21.42
C ILE A 71 -5.52 12.04 22.29
N GLU A 72 -6.57 11.39 21.80
CA GLU A 72 -7.85 11.28 22.50
C GLU A 72 -7.78 10.31 23.69
N ASP A 73 -6.94 9.28 23.60
CA ASP A 73 -6.60 8.37 24.70
C ASP A 73 -5.80 9.07 25.80
N LYS A 74 -4.79 9.89 25.42
CA LYS A 74 -4.01 10.69 26.38
C LYS A 74 -4.80 11.81 27.07
N ARG A 75 -5.96 12.18 26.55
CA ARG A 75 -6.82 13.24 27.09
C ARG A 75 -7.87 12.71 28.07
N LYS A 76 -7.97 11.39 28.21
CA LYS A 76 -8.79 10.70 29.22
C LYS A 76 -7.96 10.39 30.46
#